data_AF-A0A928ZSQ0-F1
#
_entry.id   AF-A0A928ZSQ0-F1
#
_cell.length_a   1.000
_cell.length_b   1.000
_cell.length_c   1.000
_cell.angle_alpha   90.00
_cell.angle_beta   90.00
_cell.angle_gamma   90.00
#
_symmetry.space_group_name_H-M   'P 1'
#
loop_
_entity.id
_entity.type
_entity.pdbx_description
1 polymer ?
#
loop_
_entity_poly.entity_id
_entity_poly.type
_entity_poly.pdbx_seq_one_letter_code
_entity_poly.pdbx_strand_id
1 'polypeptide(L)'
;MTALSTAPGNTLHTQHTLQTQDILLICQLASTNPENTLEQIQSWSFEQFFGFVCHLFVTTESADIRQQLADLFPKFGSIAILSLVKIAHYFDLQARNQSRNQSHLDRHFPLEVQTLALQALGNMPVETLAIGLAQAIEADTDGDLQRTIAAFLAKAFYRNEKDILSLLSQYLSKKSWCAIENSLIQALSSPQNEETVPGRHNNIHPLPTRASLTEKLAAKQLTEVA
;
A
#
# COMPACT_ATOMS: atom_id res chain seq x y z
N MET A 1 -30.45 -13.27 38.42
CA MET A 1 -29.30 -12.51 37.87
C MET A 1 -28.08 -13.41 37.90
N THR A 2 -27.79 -14.09 36.78
CA THR A 2 -26.47 -14.64 36.39
C THR A 2 -26.65 -15.52 35.15
N ALA A 3 -26.07 -15.10 34.03
CA ALA A 3 -25.38 -15.91 33.03
C ALA A 3 -24.97 -14.97 31.89
N LEU A 4 -23.89 -14.20 32.11
CA LEU A 4 -23.14 -13.62 31.00
C LEU A 4 -22.56 -14.79 30.21
N SER A 5 -23.22 -15.11 29.10
CA SER A 5 -22.75 -16.12 28.15
C SER A 5 -21.43 -15.66 27.56
N THR A 6 -20.38 -16.36 27.93
CA THR A 6 -19.04 -16.30 27.35
C THR A 6 -19.09 -16.81 25.91
N ALA A 7 -19.39 -15.92 24.96
CA ALA A 7 -19.05 -16.15 23.57
C ALA A 7 -17.53 -15.92 23.39
N PRO A 8 -16.84 -16.75 22.60
CA PRO A 8 -15.38 -16.78 22.58
C PRO A 8 -14.83 -15.56 21.83
N GLY A 9 -14.45 -14.51 22.55
CA GLY A 9 -13.79 -13.31 22.03
C GLY A 9 -12.33 -13.52 21.56
N ASN A 10 -11.97 -14.71 21.07
CA ASN A 10 -10.56 -15.12 20.92
C ASN A 10 -10.07 -15.36 19.48
N THR A 11 -10.82 -14.98 18.44
CA THR A 11 -10.36 -15.08 17.04
C THR A 11 -9.90 -13.76 16.41
N LEU A 12 -9.74 -12.70 17.21
CA LEU A 12 -9.27 -11.37 16.81
C LEU A 12 -7.85 -11.05 17.36
N HIS A 13 -6.99 -12.03 17.63
CA HIS A 13 -5.79 -11.76 18.46
C HIS A 13 -4.43 -12.26 17.96
N THR A 14 -4.28 -12.64 16.69
CA THR A 14 -2.98 -13.16 16.24
C THR A 14 -2.27 -12.39 15.13
N GLN A 15 -2.87 -11.40 14.47
CA GLN A 15 -2.18 -10.69 13.36
C GLN A 15 -2.50 -9.19 13.18
N HIS A 16 -3.27 -8.59 14.08
CA HIS A 16 -3.64 -7.17 14.00
C HIS A 16 -3.53 -6.49 15.37
N THR A 17 -3.28 -5.18 15.38
CA THR A 17 -3.16 -4.36 16.60
C THR A 17 -4.43 -3.57 16.90
N LEU A 18 -5.54 -3.88 16.23
CA LEU A 18 -6.84 -3.25 16.47
C LEU A 18 -7.29 -3.42 17.91
N GLN A 19 -7.59 -2.29 18.55
CA GLN A 19 -8.17 -2.23 19.89
C GLN A 19 -9.68 -2.02 19.79
N THR A 20 -10.40 -2.28 20.89
CA THR A 20 -11.86 -2.01 20.98
C THR A 20 -12.20 -0.57 20.61
N GLN A 21 -11.35 0.39 20.96
CA GLN A 21 -11.52 1.80 20.61
C GLN A 21 -11.50 2.05 19.10
N ASP A 22 -10.69 1.29 18.35
CA ASP A 22 -10.62 1.41 16.89
C ASP A 22 -11.90 0.90 16.23
N ILE A 23 -12.44 -0.20 16.76
CA ILE A 23 -13.72 -0.77 16.31
C ILE A 23 -14.85 0.23 16.56
N LEU A 24 -14.92 0.83 17.75
CA LEU A 24 -15.90 1.86 18.08
C LEU A 24 -15.78 3.08 17.17
N LEU A 25 -14.56 3.53 16.88
CA LEU A 25 -14.32 4.62 15.94
C LEU A 25 -14.85 4.28 14.55
N ILE A 26 -14.58 3.09 14.03
CA ILE A 26 -15.10 2.64 12.73
C ILE A 26 -16.64 2.62 12.72
N CYS A 27 -17.28 2.17 13.80
CA CYS A 27 -18.75 2.24 13.94
C CYS A 27 -19.28 3.68 13.91
N GLN A 28 -18.58 4.62 14.55
CA GLN A 28 -18.93 6.05 14.54
C GLN A 28 -18.75 6.67 13.16
N LEU A 29 -17.71 6.26 12.42
CA LEU A 29 -17.44 6.74 11.06
C LEU A 29 -18.44 6.18 10.03
N ALA A 30 -18.98 4.99 10.29
CA ALA A 30 -19.89 4.29 9.39
C ALA A 30 -21.32 4.84 9.33
N SER A 31 -21.81 5.48 10.39
CA SER A 31 -23.26 5.73 10.53
C SER A 31 -23.58 6.89 11.46
N THR A 32 -24.73 7.51 11.19
CA THR A 32 -25.42 8.42 12.11
C THR A 32 -26.02 7.70 13.33
N ASN A 33 -26.15 6.37 13.31
CA ASN A 33 -26.57 5.54 14.44
C ASN A 33 -25.51 4.44 14.74
N PRO A 34 -24.49 4.76 15.55
CA PRO A 34 -23.37 3.85 15.84
C PRO A 34 -23.76 2.63 16.68
N GLU A 35 -24.87 2.68 17.43
CA GLU A 35 -25.31 1.59 18.32
C GLU A 35 -25.81 0.39 17.53
N ASN A 36 -26.67 0.61 16.53
CA ASN A 36 -27.17 -0.46 15.66
C ASN A 36 -26.03 -1.08 14.81
N THR A 37 -25.09 -0.25 14.33
CA THR A 37 -23.92 -0.73 13.61
C THR A 37 -23.01 -1.58 14.50
N LEU A 38 -22.82 -1.19 15.77
CA LEU A 38 -22.03 -1.95 16.72
C LEU A 38 -22.65 -3.31 17.06
N GLU A 39 -23.97 -3.36 17.29
CA GLU A 39 -24.68 -4.63 17.56
C GLU A 39 -24.54 -5.63 16.41
N GLN A 40 -24.59 -5.16 15.17
CA GLN A 40 -24.40 -6.01 14.00
C GLN A 40 -22.94 -6.51 13.89
N ILE A 41 -21.97 -5.62 14.10
CA ILE A 41 -20.53 -5.95 13.99
C ILE A 41 -20.09 -6.98 15.04
N GLN A 42 -20.71 -7.02 16.22
CA GLN A 42 -20.40 -8.03 17.24
C GLN A 42 -20.63 -9.48 16.77
N SER A 43 -21.49 -9.67 15.77
CA SER A 43 -21.77 -10.99 15.18
C SER A 43 -20.85 -11.35 14.00
N TRP A 44 -20.03 -10.41 13.53
CA TRP A 44 -19.24 -10.57 12.32
C TRP A 44 -17.91 -11.30 12.57
N SER A 45 -17.45 -12.04 11.56
CA SER A 45 -16.06 -12.47 11.49
C SER A 45 -15.14 -11.27 11.25
N PHE A 46 -13.85 -11.43 11.54
CA PHE A 46 -12.87 -10.39 11.28
C PHE A 46 -12.81 -10.01 9.79
N GLU A 47 -12.91 -10.98 8.89
CA GLU A 47 -12.91 -10.76 7.43
C GLU A 47 -14.15 -9.98 6.98
N GLN A 48 -15.31 -10.25 7.57
CA GLN A 48 -16.54 -9.50 7.31
C GLN A 48 -16.39 -8.04 7.77
N PHE A 49 -15.86 -7.82 8.97
CA PHE A 49 -15.57 -6.50 9.50
C PHE A 49 -14.53 -5.75 8.66
N PHE A 50 -13.44 -6.40 8.30
CA PHE A 50 -12.40 -5.82 7.45
C PHE A 50 -12.93 -5.49 6.04
N GLY A 51 -13.74 -6.37 5.47
CA GLY A 51 -14.43 -6.13 4.19
C GLY A 51 -15.34 -4.91 4.25
N PHE A 52 -16.06 -4.73 5.35
CA PHE A 52 -16.87 -3.54 5.60
C PHE A 52 -16.03 -2.26 5.70
N VAL A 53 -14.89 -2.29 6.40
CA VAL A 53 -13.97 -1.15 6.48
C VAL A 53 -13.43 -0.77 5.10
N CYS A 54 -13.03 -1.76 4.30
CA CYS A 54 -12.60 -1.53 2.92
C CYS A 54 -13.72 -0.93 2.07
N HIS A 55 -14.95 -1.44 2.22
CA HIS A 55 -16.11 -0.89 1.52
C HIS A 55 -16.34 0.57 1.90
N LEU A 56 -16.39 0.89 3.19
CA LEU A 56 -16.59 2.25 3.69
C LEU A 56 -15.51 3.22 3.20
N PHE A 57 -14.24 2.79 3.22
CA PHE A 57 -13.12 3.58 2.71
C PHE A 57 -13.29 3.95 1.22
N VAL A 58 -13.78 3.00 0.42
CA VAL A 58 -13.96 3.17 -1.03
C VAL A 58 -15.24 3.94 -1.37
N THR A 59 -16.31 3.84 -0.57
CA THR A 59 -17.63 4.38 -0.92
C THR A 59 -18.03 5.65 -0.17
N THR A 60 -17.38 5.97 0.97
CA THR A 60 -17.68 7.21 1.70
C THR A 60 -17.49 8.43 0.80
N GLU A 61 -18.36 9.44 0.94
CA GLU A 61 -18.21 10.73 0.23
C GLU A 61 -17.33 11.72 1.01
N SER A 62 -17.11 11.48 2.31
CA SER A 62 -16.33 12.35 3.17
C SER A 62 -14.84 12.03 3.09
N ALA A 63 -14.04 12.98 2.60
CA ALA A 63 -12.58 12.90 2.59
C ALA A 63 -12.01 12.74 4.02
N ASP A 64 -12.59 13.42 5.01
CA ASP A 64 -12.15 13.32 6.40
C ASP A 64 -12.38 11.92 7.00
N ILE A 65 -13.52 11.30 6.72
CA ILE A 65 -13.79 9.91 7.12
C ILE A 65 -12.81 8.98 6.39
N ARG A 66 -12.58 9.21 5.10
CA ARG A 66 -11.65 8.40 4.32
C ARG A 66 -10.23 8.46 4.84
N GLN A 67 -9.73 9.64 5.20
CA GLN A 67 -8.43 9.82 5.81
C GLN A 67 -8.33 9.09 7.16
N GLN A 68 -9.35 9.22 8.02
CA GLN A 68 -9.37 8.51 9.30
C GLN A 68 -9.35 6.98 9.13
N LEU A 69 -10.04 6.46 8.12
CA LEU A 69 -9.98 5.03 7.78
C LEU A 69 -8.59 4.66 7.21
N ALA A 70 -7.98 5.54 6.40
CA ALA A 70 -6.63 5.35 5.87
C ALA A 70 -5.61 5.14 7.00
N ASP A 71 -5.72 5.94 8.06
CA ASP A 71 -4.83 5.91 9.22
C ASP A 71 -5.04 4.68 10.11
N LEU A 72 -6.18 4.00 9.98
CA LEU A 72 -6.49 2.77 10.73
C LEU A 72 -6.00 1.50 10.02
N PHE A 73 -5.82 1.51 8.69
CA PHE A 73 -5.40 0.30 7.96
C PHE A 73 -4.10 -0.34 8.46
N PRO A 74 -3.04 0.40 8.85
CA PRO A 74 -1.85 -0.23 9.42
C PRO A 74 -2.14 -1.12 10.64
N LYS A 75 -3.20 -0.82 11.40
CA LYS A 75 -3.60 -1.60 12.57
C LYS A 75 -4.20 -2.96 12.22
N PHE A 76 -4.70 -3.14 11.00
CA PHE A 76 -5.17 -4.45 10.51
C PHE A 76 -4.00 -5.40 10.19
N GLY A 77 -2.76 -4.90 10.14
CA GLY A 77 -1.59 -5.73 9.87
C GLY A 77 -1.50 -6.19 8.41
N SER A 78 -0.87 -7.34 8.19
CA SER A 78 -0.52 -7.79 6.83
C SER A 78 -1.74 -8.14 5.97
N ILE A 79 -2.87 -8.47 6.58
CA ILE A 79 -4.12 -8.78 5.86
C ILE A 79 -4.62 -7.60 5.03
N ALA A 80 -4.32 -6.36 5.44
CA ALA A 80 -4.76 -5.18 4.74
C ALA A 80 -4.02 -4.94 3.42
N ILE A 81 -2.81 -5.47 3.28
CA ILE A 81 -1.90 -5.13 2.18
C ILE A 81 -2.48 -5.52 0.83
N LEU A 82 -2.96 -6.76 0.67
CA LEU A 82 -3.54 -7.21 -0.60
C LEU A 82 -4.75 -6.36 -1.00
N SER A 83 -5.63 -6.03 -0.07
CA SER A 83 -6.79 -5.17 -0.34
C SER A 83 -6.37 -3.76 -0.74
N LEU A 84 -5.42 -3.15 -0.02
CA LEU A 84 -4.92 -1.81 -0.34
C LEU A 84 -4.22 -1.78 -1.71
N VAL A 85 -3.44 -2.80 -2.05
CA VAL A 85 -2.82 -2.94 -3.38
C VAL A 85 -3.89 -3.06 -4.46
N LYS A 86 -4.94 -3.87 -4.25
CA LYS A 86 -6.06 -4.00 -5.19
C LYS A 86 -6.83 -2.69 -5.35
N ILE A 87 -7.10 -1.98 -4.26
CA ILE A 87 -7.75 -0.67 -4.28
C ILE A 87 -6.89 0.33 -5.06
N ALA A 88 -5.61 0.45 -4.72
CA ALA A 88 -4.69 1.34 -5.42
C ALA A 88 -4.59 1.02 -6.91
N HIS A 89 -4.51 -0.26 -7.27
CA HIS A 89 -4.48 -0.72 -8.67
C HIS A 89 -5.78 -0.38 -9.42
N TYR A 90 -6.93 -0.67 -8.84
CA TYR A 90 -8.23 -0.41 -9.44
C TYR A 90 -8.42 1.08 -9.75
N PHE A 91 -8.11 1.94 -8.78
CA PHE A 91 -8.27 3.38 -8.94
C PHE A 91 -7.19 4.01 -9.85
N ASP A 92 -5.98 3.44 -9.91
CA ASP A 92 -4.98 3.80 -10.93
C ASP A 92 -5.49 3.52 -12.35
N LEU A 93 -6.03 2.32 -12.58
CA LEU A 93 -6.62 1.95 -13.87
C LEU A 93 -7.80 2.86 -14.23
N GLN A 94 -8.67 3.14 -13.26
CA GLN A 94 -9.81 4.02 -13.46
C GLN A 94 -9.36 5.44 -13.85
N ALA A 95 -8.37 6.02 -13.16
CA ALA A 95 -7.83 7.34 -13.46
C ALA A 95 -7.20 7.42 -14.87
N ARG A 96 -6.48 6.37 -15.29
CA ARG A 96 -5.91 6.26 -16.64
C ARG A 96 -6.98 6.16 -17.73
N ASN A 97 -8.05 5.41 -17.46
CA ASN A 97 -9.15 5.22 -18.40
C ASN A 97 -10.04 6.47 -18.52
N GLN A 98 -10.32 7.16 -17.41
CA GLN A 98 -11.10 8.41 -17.39
C GLN A 98 -10.36 9.58 -18.04
N SER A 99 -9.02 9.60 -17.99
CA SER A 99 -8.21 10.62 -18.67
C SER A 99 -8.43 10.67 -20.18
N ARG A 100 -8.98 9.61 -20.79
CA ARG A 100 -9.32 9.58 -22.22
C ARG A 100 -10.70 10.13 -22.56
N ASN A 101 -11.64 10.21 -21.61
CA ASN A 101 -13.06 10.36 -21.92
C ASN A 101 -13.83 11.51 -21.22
N GLN A 102 -13.33 12.18 -20.18
CA GLN A 102 -14.15 13.19 -19.45
C GLN A 102 -13.39 14.37 -18.81
N SER A 103 -14.18 15.43 -18.57
CA SER A 103 -13.87 16.75 -17.99
C SER A 103 -13.21 16.70 -16.61
N HIS A 104 -12.41 17.71 -16.29
CA HIS A 104 -11.50 17.77 -15.14
C HIS A 104 -12.13 17.65 -13.74
N LEU A 105 -13.46 17.80 -13.59
CA LEU A 105 -14.10 17.95 -12.27
C LEU A 105 -14.31 16.62 -11.50
N ASP A 106 -14.45 15.47 -12.18
CA ASP A 106 -14.67 14.17 -11.52
C ASP A 106 -13.40 13.35 -11.27
N ARG A 107 -12.21 13.92 -11.57
CA ARG A 107 -10.92 13.22 -11.43
C ARG A 107 -10.39 13.15 -9.99
N HIS A 108 -10.95 13.94 -9.07
CA HIS A 108 -10.42 14.06 -7.72
C HIS A 108 -10.65 12.82 -6.86
N PHE A 109 -11.84 12.22 -6.95
CA PHE A 109 -12.20 11.08 -6.09
C PHE A 109 -11.34 9.83 -6.35
N PRO A 110 -11.13 9.37 -7.60
CA PRO A 110 -10.29 8.19 -7.87
C PRO A 110 -8.84 8.36 -7.41
N LEU A 111 -8.27 9.55 -7.64
CA LEU A 111 -6.88 9.84 -7.28
C LEU A 111 -6.69 9.91 -5.77
N GLU A 112 -7.66 10.46 -5.03
CA GLU A 112 -7.61 10.54 -3.58
C GLU A 112 -7.61 9.14 -2.94
N VAL A 113 -8.54 8.25 -3.34
CA VAL A 113 -8.62 6.88 -2.82
C VAL A 113 -7.32 6.12 -3.10
N GLN A 114 -6.78 6.23 -4.33
CA GLN A 114 -5.49 5.64 -4.68
C GLN A 114 -4.36 6.17 -3.79
N THR A 115 -4.30 7.49 -3.61
CA THR A 115 -3.24 8.14 -2.82
C THR A 115 -3.29 7.72 -1.37
N LEU A 116 -4.47 7.70 -0.76
CA LEU A 116 -4.66 7.28 0.62
C LEU A 116 -4.37 5.79 0.82
N ALA A 117 -4.71 4.93 -0.15
CA ALA A 117 -4.35 3.51 -0.08
C ALA A 117 -2.83 3.31 -0.11
N LEU A 118 -2.12 4.03 -0.98
CA LEU A 118 -0.65 3.98 -1.04
C LEU A 118 0.00 4.60 0.20
N GLN A 119 -0.58 5.66 0.76
CA GLN A 119 -0.13 6.25 2.01
C GLN A 119 -0.31 5.28 3.19
N ALA A 120 -1.47 4.62 3.28
CA ALA A 120 -1.72 3.60 4.30
C ALA A 120 -0.70 2.45 4.22
N LEU A 121 -0.37 1.99 3.01
CA LEU A 121 0.71 1.01 2.80
C LEU A 121 2.07 1.52 3.27
N GLY A 122 2.41 2.77 2.95
CA GLY A 122 3.68 3.39 3.37
C GLY A 122 3.78 3.67 4.87
N ASN A 123 2.66 3.66 5.59
CA ASN A 123 2.62 3.83 7.04
C ASN A 123 2.69 2.49 7.80
N MET A 124 2.77 1.36 7.11
CA MET A 124 2.89 0.05 7.76
C MET A 124 4.31 -0.22 8.24
N PRO A 125 4.50 -0.94 9.36
CA PRO A 125 5.80 -1.43 9.77
C PRO A 125 6.46 -2.25 8.66
N VAL A 126 7.77 -2.09 8.47
CA VAL A 126 8.51 -2.70 7.35
C VAL A 126 8.37 -4.23 7.33
N GLU A 127 8.41 -4.92 8.48
CA GLU A 127 8.22 -6.37 8.48
C GLU A 127 6.79 -6.77 8.08
N THR A 128 5.78 -6.07 8.59
CA THR A 128 4.37 -6.29 8.22
C THR A 128 4.17 -6.08 6.72
N LEU A 129 4.75 -5.00 6.19
CA LEU A 129 4.70 -4.64 4.79
C LEU A 129 5.37 -5.70 3.91
N ALA A 130 6.57 -6.16 4.27
CA ALA A 130 7.29 -7.21 3.55
C ALA A 130 6.50 -8.53 3.52
N ILE A 131 5.94 -8.96 4.66
CA ILE A 131 5.16 -10.20 4.76
C ILE A 131 3.91 -10.12 3.86
N GLY A 132 3.11 -9.06 4.00
CA GLY A 132 1.86 -8.99 3.22
C GLY A 132 2.09 -8.68 1.74
N LEU A 133 3.15 -7.95 1.37
CA LEU A 133 3.52 -7.79 -0.03
C LEU A 133 3.98 -9.13 -0.62
N ALA A 134 4.76 -9.93 0.10
CA ALA A 134 5.15 -11.25 -0.37
C ALA A 134 3.91 -12.14 -0.63
N GLN A 135 2.96 -12.15 0.30
CA GLN A 135 1.69 -12.85 0.13
C GLN A 135 0.89 -12.32 -1.07
N ALA A 136 0.84 -11.01 -1.26
CA ALA A 136 0.13 -10.39 -2.38
C ALA A 136 0.76 -10.75 -3.74
N ILE A 137 2.09 -10.80 -3.82
CA ILE A 137 2.84 -11.17 -5.02
C ILE A 137 2.62 -12.65 -5.34
N GLU A 138 2.72 -13.55 -4.35
CA GLU A 138 2.50 -14.98 -4.58
C GLU A 138 1.03 -15.31 -4.93
N ALA A 139 0.09 -14.49 -4.45
CA ALA A 139 -1.33 -14.60 -4.82
C ALA A 139 -1.66 -13.99 -6.20
N ASP A 140 -0.79 -13.15 -6.77
CA ASP A 140 -0.99 -12.49 -8.06
C ASP A 140 -0.55 -13.40 -9.22
N THR A 141 -1.37 -14.42 -9.51
CA THR A 141 -1.08 -15.43 -10.54
C THR A 141 -0.98 -14.85 -11.95
N ASP A 142 -1.75 -13.79 -12.22
CA ASP A 142 -1.86 -13.18 -13.55
C ASP A 142 -0.89 -12.00 -13.74
N GLY A 143 -0.29 -11.51 -12.64
CA GLY A 143 0.70 -10.44 -12.66
C GLY A 143 0.12 -9.03 -12.80
N ASP A 144 -1.19 -8.88 -12.60
CA ASP A 144 -1.88 -7.60 -12.77
C ASP A 144 -1.45 -6.57 -11.71
N LEU A 145 -1.17 -7.04 -10.49
CA LEU A 145 -0.80 -6.19 -9.36
C LEU A 145 0.70 -5.87 -9.35
N GLN A 146 1.53 -6.66 -10.04
CA GLN A 146 3.00 -6.50 -10.07
C GLN A 146 3.44 -5.07 -10.41
N ARG A 147 2.77 -4.41 -11.36
CA ARG A 147 3.10 -3.02 -11.72
C ARG A 147 2.83 -2.05 -10.57
N THR A 148 1.69 -2.20 -9.89
CA THR A 148 1.33 -1.35 -8.75
C THR A 148 2.30 -1.57 -7.59
N ILE A 149 2.60 -2.83 -7.29
CA ILE A 149 3.54 -3.22 -6.23
C ILE A 149 4.94 -2.68 -6.54
N ALA A 150 5.43 -2.86 -7.76
CA ALA A 150 6.74 -2.36 -8.18
C ALA A 150 6.82 -0.82 -8.13
N ALA A 151 5.77 -0.12 -8.55
CA ALA A 151 5.71 1.34 -8.46
C ALA A 151 5.72 1.83 -7.01
N PHE A 152 5.01 1.13 -6.12
CA PHE A 152 5.05 1.41 -4.68
C PHE A 152 6.46 1.16 -4.10
N LEU A 153 7.07 0.02 -4.40
CA LEU A 153 8.43 -0.31 -3.95
C LEU A 153 9.48 0.68 -4.49
N ALA A 154 9.33 1.14 -5.73
CA ALA A 154 10.20 2.17 -6.29
C ALA A 154 10.12 3.47 -5.47
N LYS A 155 8.91 3.91 -5.09
CA LYS A 155 8.73 5.09 -4.24
C LYS A 155 9.30 4.89 -2.83
N ALA A 156 9.08 3.72 -2.23
CA ALA A 156 9.64 3.35 -0.92
C ALA A 156 11.18 3.34 -0.94
N PHE A 157 11.78 2.86 -2.04
CA PHE A 157 13.23 2.86 -2.24
C PHE A 157 13.84 4.26 -2.20
N TYR A 158 13.22 5.25 -2.84
CA TYR A 158 13.67 6.65 -2.80
C TYR A 158 13.57 7.27 -1.40
N ARG A 159 12.73 6.71 -0.51
CA ARG A 159 12.58 7.15 0.88
C ARG A 159 13.60 6.49 1.85
N ASN A 160 14.61 5.78 1.33
CA ASN A 160 15.69 5.08 2.05
C ASN A 160 15.32 3.74 2.74
N GLU A 161 14.24 3.07 2.33
CA GLU A 161 13.85 1.76 2.88
C GLU A 161 14.63 0.60 2.25
N LYS A 162 15.95 0.53 2.46
CA LYS A 162 16.77 -0.61 1.96
C LYS A 162 16.37 -1.96 2.55
N ASP A 163 15.69 -1.95 3.69
CA ASP A 163 15.36 -3.15 4.45
C ASP A 163 14.20 -3.95 3.83
N ILE A 164 13.25 -3.28 3.15
CA ILE A 164 12.07 -3.95 2.61
C ILE A 164 12.40 -4.93 1.47
N LEU A 165 13.33 -4.56 0.58
CA LEU A 165 13.73 -5.42 -0.54
C LEU A 165 14.52 -6.63 -0.06
N SER A 166 15.36 -6.46 0.97
CA SER A 166 16.07 -7.57 1.60
C SER A 166 15.09 -8.58 2.22
N LEU A 167 14.11 -8.09 2.97
CA LEU A 167 13.08 -8.94 3.58
C LEU A 167 12.21 -9.63 2.53
N LEU A 168 11.76 -8.90 1.50
CA LEU A 168 10.96 -9.48 0.41
C LEU A 168 11.68 -10.62 -0.31
N SER A 169 12.99 -10.49 -0.54
CA SER A 169 13.80 -11.54 -1.18
C SER A 169 13.86 -12.84 -0.35
N GLN A 170 13.65 -12.76 0.97
CA GLN A 170 13.63 -13.92 1.86
C GLN A 170 12.28 -14.63 1.88
N TYR A 171 11.19 -13.91 1.62
CA TYR A 171 9.83 -14.45 1.65
C TYR A 171 9.32 -14.94 0.29
N LEU A 172 9.87 -14.42 -0.80
CA LEU A 172 9.40 -14.73 -2.15
C LEU A 172 10.10 -15.95 -2.74
N SER A 173 9.35 -16.72 -3.53
CA SER A 173 9.94 -17.73 -4.40
C SER A 173 10.84 -17.07 -5.44
N LYS A 174 11.84 -17.80 -5.94
CA LYS A 174 12.77 -17.28 -6.95
C LYS A 174 12.05 -16.76 -8.21
N LYS A 175 10.96 -17.43 -8.61
CA LYS A 175 10.16 -17.02 -9.77
C LYS A 175 9.46 -15.68 -9.52
N SER A 176 8.78 -15.55 -8.38
CA SER A 176 8.03 -14.36 -7.98
C SER A 176 8.97 -13.17 -7.74
N TRP A 177 10.14 -13.41 -7.15
CA TRP A 177 11.19 -12.40 -7.02
C TRP A 177 11.64 -11.86 -8.39
N CYS A 178 11.98 -12.73 -9.35
CA CYS A 178 12.40 -12.27 -10.68
C CYS A 178 11.31 -11.48 -11.42
N ALA A 179 10.04 -11.84 -11.25
CA ALA A 179 8.93 -11.11 -11.87
C ALA A 179 8.80 -9.67 -11.31
N ILE A 180 8.90 -9.53 -9.99
CA ILE A 180 8.85 -8.21 -9.33
C ILE A 180 10.12 -7.41 -9.59
N GLU A 181 11.29 -8.03 -9.61
CA GLU A 181 12.57 -7.37 -9.93
C GLU A 181 12.53 -6.72 -11.32
N ASN A 182 12.05 -7.45 -12.34
CA ASN A 182 11.89 -6.90 -13.68
C ASN A 182 10.95 -5.69 -13.72
N SER A 183 9.81 -5.78 -13.02
CA SER A 183 8.83 -4.69 -12.91
C SER A 183 9.39 -3.49 -12.15
N LEU A 184 10.19 -3.73 -11.11
CA LEU A 184 10.84 -2.70 -10.30
C LEU A 184 11.92 -1.96 -11.10
N ILE A 185 12.75 -2.67 -11.86
CA ILE A 185 13.74 -2.06 -12.75
C ILE A 185 13.05 -1.13 -13.76
N GLN A 186 11.92 -1.57 -14.34
CA GLN A 186 11.13 -0.73 -15.24
C GLN A 186 10.57 0.51 -14.53
N ALA A 187 10.02 0.34 -13.33
CA ALA A 187 9.46 1.45 -12.54
C ALA A 187 10.54 2.48 -12.15
N LEU A 188 11.73 2.03 -11.76
CA LEU A 188 12.88 2.88 -11.42
C LEU A 188 13.50 3.56 -12.64
N SER A 189 13.45 2.92 -13.80
CA SER A 189 13.97 3.47 -15.07
C SER A 189 13.02 4.46 -15.73
N SER A 190 11.77 4.55 -15.27
CA SER A 190 10.79 5.51 -15.78
C SER A 190 11.07 6.92 -15.22
N PRO A 191 11.08 7.98 -16.04
CA PRO A 191 11.43 9.34 -15.63
C PRO A 191 10.37 10.05 -14.75
N GLN A 192 9.56 9.31 -13.99
CA GLN A 192 8.44 9.87 -13.21
C GLN A 192 8.72 10.13 -11.72
N ASN A 193 9.96 9.99 -11.25
CA ASN A 193 10.28 10.16 -9.82
C ASN A 193 11.13 11.42 -9.49
N GLU A 194 11.31 12.35 -10.43
CA GLU A 194 11.70 13.71 -10.05
C GLU A 194 10.46 14.46 -9.55
N GLU A 195 10.29 14.50 -8.22
CA GLU A 195 9.49 15.55 -7.58
C GLU A 195 10.00 16.90 -8.09
N THR A 196 9.26 17.49 -9.02
CA THR A 196 9.38 18.90 -9.33
C THR A 196 8.89 19.66 -8.11
N VAL A 197 9.83 19.98 -7.22
CA VAL A 197 9.64 21.02 -6.20
C VAL A 197 9.27 22.29 -6.96
N PRO A 198 8.05 22.84 -6.82
CA PRO A 198 7.66 24.03 -7.55
C PRO A 198 8.35 25.22 -6.89
N GLY A 199 9.45 25.67 -7.50
CA GLY A 199 10.09 26.92 -7.13
C GLY A 199 11.60 26.84 -6.92
N ARG A 200 12.36 26.55 -7.98
CA ARG A 200 13.66 27.21 -8.18
C ARG A 200 14.06 27.10 -9.64
N HIS A 201 13.95 28.22 -10.34
CA HIS A 201 14.62 28.38 -11.62
C HIS A 201 16.13 28.44 -11.39
N ASN A 202 16.83 27.85 -12.36
CA ASN A 202 18.19 28.12 -12.79
C ASN A 202 19.34 27.25 -12.24
N ASN A 203 19.92 26.59 -13.24
CA ASN A 203 21.32 26.20 -13.42
C ASN A 203 21.83 25.07 -12.53
N ILE A 204 22.17 23.94 -13.17
CA ILE A 204 23.52 23.34 -13.14
C ILE A 204 23.56 22.13 -14.11
N HIS A 205 24.56 22.20 -14.99
CA HIS A 205 25.33 21.18 -15.72
C HIS A 205 24.70 19.86 -16.24
N PRO A 206 25.08 19.44 -17.47
CA PRO A 206 24.73 18.12 -17.99
C PRO A 206 25.31 17.00 -17.12
N LEU A 207 24.45 16.04 -16.74
CA LEU A 207 24.85 14.82 -16.05
C LEU A 207 25.83 13.98 -16.92
N PRO A 208 26.76 13.25 -16.28
CA PRO A 208 27.73 12.43 -16.98
C PRO A 208 27.07 11.20 -17.58
N THR A 209 27.32 10.98 -18.86
CA THR A 209 26.77 9.88 -19.65
C THR A 209 27.16 8.51 -19.08
N ARG A 210 26.32 7.51 -19.42
CA ARG A 210 26.32 6.08 -19.04
C ARG A 210 27.69 5.35 -19.00
N ALA A 211 28.73 5.90 -19.62
CA ALA A 211 30.10 5.39 -19.57
C ALA A 211 30.75 5.51 -18.17
N SER A 212 30.38 6.52 -17.37
CA SER A 212 31.03 6.78 -16.07
C SER A 212 30.62 5.82 -14.94
N LEU A 213 29.45 5.18 -15.06
CA LEU A 213 28.97 4.18 -14.10
C LEU A 213 29.64 2.82 -14.32
N THR A 214 29.91 2.45 -15.57
CA THR A 214 30.64 1.22 -15.91
C THR A 214 32.12 1.30 -15.53
N GLU A 215 32.77 2.46 -15.66
CA GLU A 215 34.16 2.63 -15.20
C GLU A 215 34.30 2.59 -13.68
N LYS A 216 33.33 3.14 -12.92
CA LYS A 216 33.36 3.09 -11.45
C LYS A 216 33.07 1.70 -10.89
N LEU A 217 32.30 0.88 -11.59
CA LEU A 217 32.07 -0.53 -11.23
C LEU A 217 33.28 -1.41 -11.59
N ALA A 218 33.94 -1.16 -12.71
CA ALA A 218 35.15 -1.90 -13.11
C ALA A 218 36.37 -1.57 -12.22
N ALA A 219 36.55 -0.30 -11.84
CA ALA A 219 37.65 0.11 -10.96
C ALA A 219 37.54 -0.47 -9.55
N LYS A 220 36.32 -0.77 -9.07
CA LYS A 220 36.10 -1.36 -7.74
C LYS A 220 36.37 -2.86 -7.69
N GLN A 221 36.18 -3.59 -8.80
CA GLN A 221 36.47 -5.03 -8.87
C GLN A 221 37.97 -5.34 -9.04
N LEU A 222 38.79 -4.38 -9.48
CA LEU A 222 40.24 -4.56 -9.59
C LEU A 222 41.01 -4.31 -8.28
N THR A 223 40.37 -3.72 -7.26
CA THR A 223 40.97 -3.51 -5.93
C THR A 223 40.68 -4.62 -4.92
N GLU A 224 39.84 -5.60 -5.24
CA GLU A 224 39.53 -6.73 -4.33
C GLU A 224 40.27 -8.03 -4.69
N VAL A 225 41.21 -8.01 -5.66
CA VAL A 225 42.03 -9.17 -6.05
C VAL A 225 43.54 -8.85 -6.04
N ALA A 226 43.99 -7.93 -5.19
CA ALA A 226 45.41 -7.67 -4.94
C ALA A 226 45.74 -7.80 -3.45
#